data_AF-A0A4Q6C7X4-F1
#
_entry.id   AF-A0A4Q6C7X4-F1
#
_cell.length_a   1.000
_cell.length_b   1.000
_cell.length_c   1.000
_cell.angle_alpha   90.00
_cell.angle_beta   90.00
_cell.angle_gamma   90.00
#
_symmetry.space_group_name_H-M   'P 1'
#
loop_
_entity.id
_entity.type
_entity.pdbx_description
1 polymer ?
#
loop_
_entity_poly.entity_id
_entity_poly.type
_entity_poly.pdbx_seq_one_letter_code
_entity_poly.pdbx_strand_id
1 'polypeptide(L)'
;MNCTAEEMKQLRYRLGYSQAEMARCLNLQLANISGFETGRESVPAELKSRVLQIFNLAEDNAERAHRRPIAEVMMRDLGLCQIPNFDIEG
;
A
#
# COMPACT_ATOMS: atom_id res chain seq x y z
N MET A 1 -3.73 2.91 -16.76
CA MET A 1 -4.38 3.06 -15.44
C MET A 1 -5.24 4.31 -15.48
N ASN A 2 -6.54 4.18 -15.20
CA ASN A 2 -7.45 5.35 -15.19
C ASN A 2 -7.43 6.08 -13.83
N CYS A 3 -6.67 5.54 -12.87
CA CYS A 3 -6.51 5.98 -11.49
C CYS A 3 -7.87 6.12 -10.79
N THR A 4 -8.68 5.08 -10.93
CA THR A 4 -9.95 4.92 -10.21
C THR A 4 -9.68 4.74 -8.71
N ALA A 5 -10.73 4.93 -7.90
CA ALA A 5 -10.67 4.75 -6.45
C ALA A 5 -10.11 3.37 -6.05
N GLU A 6 -10.56 2.33 -6.74
CA GLU A 6 -10.13 0.95 -6.49
C GLU A 6 -8.68 0.72 -6.92
N GLU A 7 -8.26 1.24 -8.08
CA GLU A 7 -6.87 1.16 -8.54
C GLU A 7 -5.90 1.85 -7.56
N MET A 8 -6.29 2.99 -6.99
CA MET A 8 -5.50 3.72 -5.98
C MET A 8 -5.34 2.90 -4.70
N LYS A 9 -6.46 2.31 -4.22
CA LYS A 9 -6.48 1.47 -3.03
C LYS A 9 -5.64 0.20 -3.21
N GLN A 10 -5.75 -0.46 -4.36
CA GLN A 10 -4.95 -1.64 -4.69
C GLN A 10 -3.46 -1.34 -4.76
N LEU A 11 -3.08 -0.23 -5.40
CA LEU A 11 -1.69 0.23 -5.41
C LEU A 11 -1.17 0.45 -3.99
N ARG A 12 -1.95 1.13 -3.15
CA ARG A 12 -1.56 1.37 -1.76
C ARG A 12 -1.26 0.06 -1.03
N TYR A 13 -2.14 -0.94 -1.16
CA TYR A 13 -1.93 -2.25 -0.54
C TYR A 13 -0.74 -3.00 -1.13
N ARG A 14 -0.52 -2.93 -2.44
CA ARG A 14 0.65 -3.55 -3.09
C ARG A 14 1.97 -2.98 -2.58
N LEU A 15 2.00 -1.69 -2.24
CA LEU A 15 3.16 -1.04 -1.63
C LEU A 15 3.30 -1.30 -0.13
N GLY A 16 2.29 -1.90 0.51
CA GLY A 16 2.27 -2.11 1.95
C GLY A 16 2.12 -0.82 2.75
N TYR A 17 1.50 0.22 2.18
CA TYR A 17 1.29 1.50 2.88
C TYR A 17 -0.10 1.59 3.52
N SER A 18 -0.16 2.18 4.70
CA SER A 18 -1.39 2.79 5.23
C SER A 18 -1.77 4.05 4.43
N GLN A 19 -3.01 4.53 4.57
CA GLN A 19 -3.43 5.76 3.90
C GLN A 19 -2.58 6.97 4.35
N ALA A 20 -2.17 7.00 5.61
CA ALA A 20 -1.32 8.07 6.15
C ALA A 20 0.10 8.03 5.59
N GLU A 21 0.69 6.83 5.43
CA GLU A 21 2.02 6.67 4.85
C GLU A 21 2.02 7.04 3.36
N MET A 22 1.01 6.61 2.62
CA MET A 22 0.85 7.00 1.21
C MET A 22 0.66 8.51 1.07
N ALA A 23 -0.12 9.14 1.95
CA ALA A 23 -0.29 10.59 1.98
C ALA A 23 1.05 11.30 2.20
N ARG A 24 1.86 10.85 3.17
CA ARG A 24 3.21 11.38 3.41
C ARG A 24 4.14 11.19 2.21
N CYS A 25 4.11 10.01 1.59
CA CYS A 25 4.92 9.69 0.40
C CYS A 25 4.57 10.60 -0.79
N LEU A 26 3.28 10.91 -0.97
CA LEU A 26 2.81 11.76 -2.06
C LEU A 26 2.82 13.26 -1.73
N ASN A 27 3.14 13.62 -0.47
CA ASN A 27 3.04 14.97 0.09
C ASN A 27 1.60 15.52 0.02
N LEU A 28 0.64 14.73 0.50
CA LEU A 28 -0.79 15.03 0.54
C LEU A 28 -1.33 14.88 1.96
N GLN A 29 -2.55 15.37 2.19
CA GLN A 29 -3.26 15.12 3.43
C GLN A 29 -3.95 13.76 3.39
N LEU A 30 -4.15 13.15 4.56
CA LEU A 30 -4.87 11.87 4.70
C LEU A 30 -6.28 11.95 4.07
N ALA A 31 -6.95 13.10 4.25
CA ALA A 31 -8.28 13.34 3.70
C ALA A 31 -8.32 13.22 2.16
N ASN A 32 -7.25 13.63 1.47
CA ASN A 32 -7.17 13.49 0.02
C ASN A 32 -7.11 12.03 -0.39
N ILE A 33 -6.26 11.22 0.26
CA ILE A 33 -6.17 9.77 -0.03
C ILE A 33 -7.51 9.08 0.25
N SER A 34 -8.15 9.39 1.37
CA SER A 34 -9.47 8.87 1.69
C SER A 34 -10.52 9.31 0.66
N GLY A 35 -10.48 10.56 0.18
CA GLY A 35 -11.38 11.08 -0.86
C GLY A 35 -11.19 10.37 -2.20
N PHE A 36 -9.94 10.11 -2.57
CA PHE A 36 -9.61 9.38 -3.80
C PHE A 36 -10.05 7.91 -3.74
N GLU A 37 -9.76 7.21 -2.64
CA GLU A 37 -10.11 5.78 -2.46
C GLU A 37 -11.60 5.52 -2.28
N THR A 38 -12.39 6.54 -1.97
CA THR A 38 -13.86 6.47 -1.90
C THR A 38 -14.55 6.98 -3.16
N GLY A 39 -13.80 7.53 -4.12
CA GLY A 39 -14.33 8.16 -5.32
C GLY A 39 -15.04 9.49 -5.07
N ARG A 40 -14.96 10.03 -3.84
CA ARG A 40 -15.50 11.35 -3.48
C ARG A 40 -14.73 12.47 -4.16
N GLU A 41 -13.43 12.29 -4.33
CA GLU A 41 -12.55 13.22 -5.04
C GLU A 41 -11.91 12.52 -6.25
N SER A 42 -11.81 13.24 -7.36
CA SER A 42 -11.07 12.77 -8.53
C SER A 42 -9.58 13.07 -8.36
N VAL A 43 -8.73 12.11 -8.72
CA VAL A 43 -7.28 12.27 -8.67
C VAL A 43 -6.86 13.27 -9.76
N PRO A 44 -6.18 14.40 -9.43
CA PRO A 44 -5.69 15.35 -10.41
C PRO A 44 -4.73 14.70 -11.41
N ALA A 45 -4.77 15.11 -12.69
CA ALA A 45 -3.97 14.50 -13.75
C ALA A 45 -2.46 14.47 -13.45
N GLU A 46 -1.92 15.53 -12.85
CA GLU A 46 -0.51 15.61 -12.44
C GLU A 46 -0.16 14.57 -11.36
N LEU A 47 -1.07 14.35 -10.42
CA LEU A 47 -0.90 13.34 -9.38
C LEU A 47 -1.00 11.93 -9.96
N LYS A 48 -1.88 11.70 -10.94
CA LYS A 48 -1.96 10.40 -11.65
C LYS A 48 -0.61 10.01 -12.24
N SER A 49 0.10 10.93 -12.89
CA SER A 49 1.42 10.68 -13.47
C SER A 49 2.46 10.29 -12.41
N ARG A 50 2.48 10.99 -11.27
CA ARG A 50 3.39 10.65 -10.14
C ARG A 50 3.08 9.30 -9.53
N VAL A 51 1.80 9.00 -9.33
CA VAL A 51 1.33 7.70 -8.80
C VAL A 51 1.70 6.58 -9.76
N LEU A 52 1.56 6.79 -11.08
CA LEU A 52 1.93 5.82 -12.10
C LEU A 52 3.44 5.54 -12.12
N GLN A 53 4.27 6.57 -11.96
CA GLN A 53 5.72 6.40 -11.86
C GLN A 53 6.12 5.56 -10.64
N ILE A 54 5.53 5.84 -9.48
CA ILE A 54 5.78 5.05 -8.26
C ILE A 54 5.31 3.61 -8.44
N PHE A 55 4.16 3.40 -9.09
CA PHE A 55 3.64 2.08 -9.41
C PHE A 55 4.62 1.28 -10.29
N ASN A 56 5.04 1.85 -11.42
CA ASN A 56 5.97 1.18 -12.33
C ASN A 56 7.31 0.88 -11.63
N LEU A 57 7.85 1.84 -10.89
CA LEU A 57 9.08 1.65 -10.12
C LEU A 57 8.92 0.54 -9.06
N ALA A 58 7.73 0.39 -8.48
CA ALA A 58 7.45 -0.65 -7.51
C ALA A 58 7.29 -2.03 -8.16
N GLU A 59 6.65 -2.13 -9.34
CA GLU A 59 6.56 -3.38 -10.10
C GLU A 59 7.94 -3.84 -10.58
N ASP A 60 8.74 -2.94 -11.15
CA ASP A 60 10.12 -3.23 -11.57
C ASP A 60 10.99 -3.69 -10.39
N ASN A 61 10.78 -3.12 -9.21
CA ASN A 61 11.50 -3.53 -8.00
C ASN A 61 10.94 -4.82 -7.40
N ALA A 62 9.64 -5.10 -7.51
CA ALA A 62 9.02 -6.31 -6.99
C ALA A 62 9.48 -7.56 -7.75
N GLU A 63 9.60 -7.47 -9.08
CA GLU A 63 10.21 -8.54 -9.91
C GLU A 63 11.65 -8.84 -9.47
N ARG A 64 12.41 -7.81 -9.12
CA ARG A 64 13.80 -7.95 -8.67
C ARG A 64 13.96 -8.42 -7.23
N ALA A 65 12.93 -8.28 -6.38
CA ALA A 65 13.09 -8.38 -4.93
C ALA A 65 12.38 -9.56 -4.22
N HIS A 66 11.63 -10.44 -4.90
CA HIS A 66 10.94 -11.57 -4.23
C HIS A 66 10.20 -11.14 -2.94
N ARG A 67 9.43 -10.04 -2.98
CA ARG A 67 8.84 -9.47 -1.77
C ARG A 67 7.78 -10.40 -1.15
N ARG A 68 7.86 -10.51 0.18
CA ARG A 68 7.13 -11.47 1.03
C ARG A 68 5.60 -11.38 0.83
N PRO A 69 4.88 -12.50 0.92
CA PRO A 69 3.46 -12.56 0.61
C PRO A 69 2.62 -11.70 1.56
N ILE A 70 1.58 -11.08 1.00
CA ILE A 70 0.59 -10.17 1.64
C ILE A 70 0.06 -10.69 2.97
N ALA A 71 -0.09 -12.02 3.08
CA ALA A 71 -0.52 -12.70 4.29
C ALA A 71 0.31 -12.33 5.52
N GLU A 72 1.62 -12.11 5.36
CA GLU A 72 2.51 -11.79 6.47
C GLU A 72 2.31 -10.36 6.99
N VAL A 73 2.08 -9.40 6.09
CA VAL A 73 1.81 -8.01 6.47
C VAL A 73 0.45 -7.93 7.16
N MET A 74 -0.57 -8.62 6.62
CA MET A 74 -1.90 -8.67 7.22
C MET A 74 -1.91 -9.30 8.61
N MET A 75 -1.13 -10.36 8.84
CA MET A 75 -1.01 -10.99 10.16
C MET A 75 -0.43 -10.05 11.22
N ARG A 76 0.44 -9.13 10.82
CA ARG A 76 1.05 -8.14 11.73
C ARG A 76 0.05 -7.05 12.14
N ASP A 77 -0.70 -6.51 11.19
CA ASP A 77 -1.65 -5.42 11.44
C ASP A 77 -2.86 -5.87 12.26
N LEU A 78 -3.24 -7.14 12.16
CA LEU A 78 -4.30 -7.74 12.99
C LEU A 78 -3.79 -8.19 14.38
N GLY A 79 -2.51 -8.00 14.70
CA GLY A 79 -1.94 -8.44 15.98
C GLY A 79 -1.92 -9.97 16.16
N LEU A 80 -2.01 -10.73 15.08
CA LEU A 80 -2.13 -12.19 15.08
C LEU A 80 -0.77 -12.92 15.09
N CYS A 81 0.33 -12.20 15.26
CA CYS A 81 1.65 -12.81 15.40
C CYS A 81 1.86 -13.26 16.85
N GLN A 82 1.21 -14.34 17.25
CA GLN A 82 1.60 -15.14 18.41
C GLN A 82 1.87 -16.56 17.93
N ILE A 83 3.12 -16.86 17.60
CA ILE A 83 3.63 -18.19 17.88
C ILE A 83 4.28 -18.05 19.26
N PRO A 84 3.62 -18.49 20.35
CA PRO A 84 4.33 -18.59 21.61
C PRO A 84 5.51 -19.53 21.38
N ASN A 85 6.67 -19.07 21.85
CA ASN A 85 7.91 -19.83 21.89
C ASN A 85 7.57 -21.25 22.37
N PHE A 86 7.71 -22.25 21.51
CA PHE A 86 7.78 -23.62 21.98
C PHE A 86 9.13 -23.70 22.69
N ASP A 87 9.12 -23.53 24.01
CA ASP A 87 10.21 -23.99 24.85
C ASP A 87 10.22 -25.53 24.68
N ILE A 88 11.03 -25.99 23.74
CA ILE A 88 11.44 -27.39 23.67
C ILE A 88 12.48 -27.55 24.78
N GLU A 89 12.02 -27.77 26.01
CA GLU A 89 12.84 -28.46 26.99
C GLU A 89 13.00 -29.92 26.54
N GLY A 90 14.25 -30.40 26.61
CA GLY A 90 14.74 -31.62 25.96
C GLY A 90 14.39 -32.95 26.60
#